data_AF-A0A533RSL9-F1
#
_entry.id   AF-A0A533RSL9-F1
#
_cell.length_a   1.000
_cell.length_b   1.000
_cell.length_c   1.000
_cell.angle_alpha   90.00
_cell.angle_beta   90.00
_cell.angle_gamma   90.00
#
_symmetry.space_group_name_H-M   'P 1'
#
loop_
_entity.id
_entity.type
_entity.pdbx_description
1 polymer ?
#
loop_
_entity_poly.entity_id
_entity_poly.type
_entity_poly.pdbx_seq_one_letter_code
_entity_poly.pdbx_strand_id
1 'polypeptide(L)'
;MNALTRLDESPELLDALASVELLYTDLDGTLLAGGGTLLADGAGAPSSACAEAIVALNRAGLEVVVVSGRSRLQLTEVVRMCGWSDFIAEAGAVRTYWRNGTR
;
A
#
# COMPACT_ATOMS: atom_id res chain seq x y z
N MET A 1 -13.22 22.87 -10.07
CA MET A 1 -12.52 21.82 -9.29
C MET A 1 -11.20 22.41 -8.84
N ASN A 2 -10.92 22.47 -7.53
CA ASN A 2 -9.60 22.87 -7.05
C ASN A 2 -8.61 21.79 -7.49
N ALA A 3 -7.53 22.16 -8.17
CA ALA A 3 -6.45 21.23 -8.44
C ALA A 3 -5.88 20.76 -7.10
N LEU A 4 -5.78 19.44 -6.90
CA LEU A 4 -5.07 18.89 -5.75
C LEU A 4 -3.59 19.24 -5.93
N THR A 5 -2.98 19.88 -4.92
CA THR A 5 -1.53 20.13 -4.89
C THR A 5 -0.78 18.81 -4.90
N ARG A 6 0.21 18.65 -5.79
CA ARG A 6 1.02 17.43 -5.80
C ARG A 6 2.00 17.44 -4.61
N LEU A 7 2.39 16.24 -4.16
CA LEU A 7 3.30 16.07 -3.02
C LEU A 7 4.65 16.78 -3.21
N ASP A 8 5.18 16.77 -4.42
CA ASP A 8 6.43 17.43 -4.79
C ASP A 8 6.32 18.96 -4.89
N GLU A 9 5.11 19.50 -4.79
CA GLU A 9 4.83 20.94 -4.84
C GLU A 9 4.51 21.52 -3.45
N SER A 10 4.52 20.71 -2.38
CA SER A 10 4.20 21.15 -1.02
C SER A 10 5.22 20.62 0.01
N PRO A 11 6.26 21.41 0.33
CA PRO A 11 7.24 21.06 1.37
C PRO A 11 6.60 20.79 2.73
N GLU A 12 5.56 21.56 3.10
CA GLU A 12 4.82 21.40 4.35
C GLU A 12 4.14 20.03 4.44
N LEU A 13 3.63 19.51 3.32
CA LEU A 13 3.02 18.19 3.25
C LEU A 13 4.08 17.08 3.35
N LEU A 14 5.26 17.28 2.74
CA LEU A 14 6.38 16.34 2.88
C LEU A 14 6.86 16.26 4.33
N ASP A 15 6.98 17.39 5.02
CA ASP A 15 7.35 17.43 6.44
C ASP A 15 6.30 16.72 7.31
N ALA A 16 5.01 16.93 7.03
CA ALA A 16 3.94 16.23 7.75
C ALA A 16 3.96 14.70 7.51
N LEU A 17 4.32 14.27 6.30
CA LEU A 17 4.42 12.84 5.98
C LEU A 17 5.66 12.18 6.56
N ALA A 18 6.71 12.94 6.88
CA ALA A 18 7.94 12.41 7.46
C ALA A 18 7.74 11.76 8.84
N SER A 19 6.67 12.13 9.56
CA SER A 19 6.31 11.55 10.86
C SER A 19 5.26 10.44 10.78
N VAL A 20 4.85 9.99 9.59
CA VAL A 20 3.85 8.93 9.46
C VAL A 20 4.48 7.59 9.84
N GLU A 21 3.79 6.85 10.71
CA GLU A 21 4.20 5.50 11.15
C GLU A 21 3.36 4.39 10.51
N LEU A 22 2.20 4.74 9.97
CA LEU A 22 1.19 3.80 9.49
C LEU A 22 0.58 4.26 8.17
N LEU A 23 0.64 3.39 7.16
CA LEU A 23 0.05 3.59 5.83
C LEU A 23 -1.13 2.64 5.64
N TYR A 24 -2.29 3.20 5.30
CA TYR A 24 -3.41 2.44 4.76
C TYR A 24 -3.41 2.57 3.24
N THR A 25 -3.43 1.45 2.53
CA THR A 25 -3.48 1.46 1.06
C THR A 25 -4.56 0.53 0.53
N ASP A 26 -5.31 1.02 -0.46
CA ASP A 26 -6.08 0.15 -1.32
C ASP A 26 -5.20 -0.54 -2.37
N LEU A 27 -5.71 -1.59 -3.01
CA LEU A 27 -5.03 -2.36 -4.04
C LEU A 27 -5.46 -1.96 -5.44
N ASP A 28 -6.67 -2.34 -5.85
CA ASP A 28 -7.08 -2.33 -7.25
C ASP A 28 -7.40 -0.91 -7.73
N GLY A 29 -6.58 -0.38 -8.64
CA GLY A 29 -6.70 1.02 -9.10
C GLY A 29 -6.07 2.03 -8.13
N THR A 30 -5.40 1.55 -7.09
CA THR A 30 -4.65 2.38 -6.13
C THR A 30 -3.17 1.99 -6.12
N LEU A 31 -2.81 0.82 -5.58
CA LEU A 31 -1.44 0.32 -5.53
C LEU A 31 -1.09 -0.54 -6.75
N LEU A 32 -2.01 -1.39 -7.18
CA LEU A 32 -1.82 -2.34 -8.27
C LEU A 32 -2.30 -1.75 -9.59
N ALA A 33 -1.52 -2.00 -10.64
CA ALA A 33 -1.92 -1.73 -12.01
C ALA A 33 -3.10 -2.64 -12.44
N GLY A 34 -3.63 -2.37 -13.63
CA GLY A 34 -4.72 -3.14 -14.23
C GLY A 34 -4.51 -4.65 -14.14
N GLY A 35 -5.57 -5.38 -13.79
CA GLY A 35 -5.52 -6.83 -13.56
C GLY A 35 -4.89 -7.25 -12.22
N GLY A 36 -4.64 -6.31 -11.31
CA GLY A 36 -4.02 -6.60 -10.02
C GLY A 36 -2.52 -6.84 -10.11
N THR A 37 -1.84 -6.14 -11.02
CA THR A 37 -0.44 -6.38 -11.36
C THR A 37 0.48 -5.44 -10.59
N LEU A 38 1.48 -6.00 -9.91
CA LEU A 38 2.52 -5.22 -9.20
C LEU A 38 3.64 -4.75 -10.14
N LEU A 39 3.92 -5.53 -11.19
CA LEU A 39 5.05 -5.32 -12.12
C LEU A 39 4.63 -4.58 -13.39
N ALA A 40 3.75 -3.59 -13.23
CA ALA A 40 3.30 -2.71 -14.29
C ALA A 40 2.98 -1.31 -13.74
N ASP A 41 3.04 -0.31 -14.60
CA ASP A 41 2.61 1.04 -14.27
C ASP A 41 1.10 1.26 -14.51
N GLY A 42 0.61 2.46 -14.23
CA GLY A 42 -0.80 2.82 -14.42
C GLY A 42 -1.27 2.79 -15.89
N ALA A 43 -0.36 2.80 -16.86
CA ALA A 43 -0.68 2.63 -18.28
C ALA A 43 -0.64 1.15 -18.73
N GLY A 44 -0.25 0.23 -17.83
CA GLY A 44 -0.12 -1.19 -18.10
C GLY A 44 1.23 -1.59 -18.73
N ALA A 45 2.20 -0.67 -18.82
CA ALA A 45 3.53 -1.00 -19.30
C ALA A 45 4.33 -1.70 -18.19
N PRO A 46 5.22 -2.66 -18.51
CA PRO A 46 6.07 -3.32 -17.51
C PRO A 46 6.90 -2.33 -16.70
N SER A 47 6.87 -2.45 -15.38
CA SER A 47 7.57 -1.53 -14.47
C SER A 47 7.87 -2.20 -13.12
N SER A 48 9.02 -1.88 -12.53
CA SER A 48 9.40 -2.30 -11.17
C SER A 48 9.09 -1.25 -10.10
N ALA A 49 8.64 -0.05 -10.48
CA ALA A 49 8.56 1.11 -9.58
C ALA A 49 7.73 0.83 -8.32
N CYS A 50 6.58 0.15 -8.45
CA CYS A 50 5.76 -0.21 -7.30
C CYS A 50 6.46 -1.20 -6.37
N ALA A 51 7.13 -2.22 -6.93
CA ALA A 51 7.89 -3.18 -6.13
C ALA A 51 9.07 -2.52 -5.40
N GLU A 52 9.76 -1.59 -6.06
CA GLU A 52 10.84 -0.80 -5.45
C GLU A 52 10.33 0.08 -4.31
N ALA A 53 9.16 0.71 -4.47
CA ALA A 53 8.52 1.49 -3.41
C ALA A 53 8.17 0.62 -2.19
N ILE A 54 7.61 -0.59 -2.40
CA ILE A 54 7.33 -1.55 -1.31
C ILE A 54 8.62 -1.92 -0.57
N VAL A 55 9.72 -2.17 -1.29
CA VAL A 55 11.02 -2.45 -0.66
C VAL A 55 11.49 -1.25 0.17
N ALA A 56 11.32 -0.02 -0.31
CA ALA A 56 11.67 1.18 0.42
C ALA A 56 10.86 1.32 1.73
N LEU A 57 9.54 1.11 1.67
CA LEU A 57 8.66 1.11 2.85
C LEU A 57 9.11 0.06 3.89
N ASN A 58 9.42 -1.16 3.42
CA ASN A 58 9.86 -2.24 4.29
C ASN A 58 11.19 -1.97 4.97
N ARG A 59 12.11 -1.26 4.29
CA ARG A 59 13.40 -0.82 4.85
C ARG A 59 13.24 0.33 5.84
N ALA A 60 12.30 1.23 5.59
CA ALA A 60 11.95 2.32 6.50
C ALA A 60 11.23 1.82 7.77
N GLY A 61 10.73 0.58 7.77
CA GLY A 61 10.00 0.02 8.89
C GLY A 61 8.59 0.59 9.03
N LEU A 62 8.03 1.18 7.96
CA LEU A 62 6.67 1.70 7.98
C LEU A 62 5.67 0.55 8.09
N GLU A 63 4.69 0.69 9.00
CA GLU A 63 3.60 -0.28 9.09
C GLU A 63 2.62 -0.03 7.94
N VAL A 64 2.22 -1.11 7.25
CA VAL A 64 1.30 -1.03 6.11
C VAL A 64 0.10 -1.94 6.36
N VAL A 65 -1.09 -1.36 6.25
CA VAL A 65 -2.37 -2.08 6.33
C VAL A 65 -3.05 -2.00 4.97
N VAL A 66 -3.23 -3.15 4.33
CA VAL A 66 -3.95 -3.23 3.05
C VAL A 66 -5.45 -3.16 3.30
N VAL A 67 -6.18 -2.31 2.59
CA VAL A 67 -7.64 -2.16 2.70
C VAL A 67 -8.27 -2.43 1.35
N SER A 68 -9.04 -3.51 1.20
CA SER A 68 -9.56 -3.88 -0.13
C SER A 68 -10.92 -4.58 -0.07
N GLY A 69 -11.64 -4.52 -1.19
CA GLY A 69 -12.83 -5.35 -1.43
C GLY A 69 -12.52 -6.83 -1.65
N ARG A 70 -11.24 -7.21 -1.85
CA ARG A 70 -10.82 -8.60 -2.02
C ARG A 70 -11.11 -9.45 -0.77
N SER A 71 -11.25 -10.76 -0.97
CA SER A 71 -11.48 -11.72 0.11
C SER A 71 -10.27 -11.86 1.04
N ARG A 72 -10.53 -12.37 2.26
CA ARG A 72 -9.47 -12.69 3.24
C ARG A 72 -8.35 -13.56 2.65
N LEU A 73 -8.70 -14.57 1.85
CA LEU A 73 -7.72 -15.49 1.24
C LEU A 73 -6.80 -14.75 0.26
N GLN A 74 -7.38 -13.92 -0.61
CA GLN A 74 -6.61 -13.13 -1.57
C GLN A 74 -5.68 -12.15 -0.87
N LEU A 75 -6.15 -11.46 0.17
CA LEU A 75 -5.32 -10.50 0.89
C LEU A 75 -4.21 -11.17 1.70
N THR A 76 -4.45 -12.37 2.24
CA THR A 76 -3.40 -13.14 2.92
C THR A 76 -2.19 -13.39 2.00
N GLU A 77 -2.44 -13.75 0.74
CA GLU A 77 -1.35 -13.97 -0.22
C GLU A 77 -0.69 -12.66 -0.67
N VAL A 78 -1.48 -11.60 -0.90
CA VAL A 78 -0.94 -10.29 -1.31
C VAL A 78 -0.03 -9.70 -0.23
N VAL A 79 -0.45 -9.67 1.04
CA VAL A 79 0.38 -9.09 2.11
C VAL A 79 1.67 -9.88 2.30
N ARG A 80 1.63 -11.21 2.18
CA ARG A 80 2.84 -12.07 2.23
C ARG A 80 3.82 -11.75 1.12
N MET A 81 3.33 -11.56 -0.11
CA MET A 81 4.18 -11.16 -1.24
C MET A 81 4.83 -9.79 -1.02
N CYS A 82 4.17 -8.89 -0.29
CA CYS A 82 4.65 -7.53 -0.02
C CYS A 82 5.51 -7.44 1.26
N GLY A 83 5.62 -8.51 2.06
CA GLY A 83 6.32 -8.49 3.36
C GLY A 83 5.54 -7.79 4.48
N TRP A 84 4.21 -7.75 4.35
CA TRP A 84 3.27 -7.17 5.32
C TRP A 84 2.40 -8.26 5.96
N SER A 85 1.69 -7.90 7.03
CA SER A 85 0.83 -8.81 7.79
C SER A 85 -0.63 -8.37 7.87
N ASP A 86 -0.87 -7.07 7.83
CA ASP A 86 -2.13 -6.49 8.27
C ASP A 86 -3.03 -6.12 7.10
N PHE A 87 -4.32 -6.44 7.22
CA PHE A 87 -5.29 -6.08 6.20
C PHE A 87 -6.74 -5.99 6.71
N ILE A 88 -7.52 -5.24 5.94
CA ILE A 88 -8.97 -5.13 6.03
C ILE A 88 -9.53 -5.65 4.70
N ALA A 89 -10.27 -6.76 4.75
CA ALA A 89 -10.82 -7.45 3.59
C ALA A 89 -12.33 -7.23 3.48
N GLU A 90 -12.89 -7.62 2.32
CA GLU A 90 -14.34 -7.67 2.08
C GLU A 90 -15.03 -6.34 2.39
N ALA A 91 -14.40 -5.24 1.93
CA ALA A 91 -14.88 -3.88 2.12
C ALA A 91 -15.11 -3.49 3.60
N GLY A 92 -14.32 -4.07 4.51
CA GLY A 92 -14.38 -3.76 5.94
C GLY A 92 -15.04 -4.84 6.80
N ALA A 93 -15.67 -5.85 6.20
CA ALA A 93 -16.35 -6.91 6.95
C ALA A 93 -15.37 -7.83 7.71
N VAL A 94 -14.14 -7.96 7.22
CA VAL A 94 -13.10 -8.79 7.83
C VAL A 94 -11.88 -7.94 8.16
N ARG A 95 -11.38 -8.04 9.39
CA ARG A 95 -10.20 -7.30 9.86
C ARG A 95 -9.21 -8.29 10.45
N THR A 96 -7.99 -8.31 9.91
CA THR A 96 -6.89 -9.11 10.44
C THR A 96 -5.79 -8.16 10.85
N TYR A 97 -5.51 -8.14 12.15
CA TYR A 97 -4.39 -7.40 12.72
C TYR A 97 -3.47 -8.36 13.43
N TRP A 98 -2.21 -8.37 13.04
CA TRP A 98 -1.16 -9.12 13.69
C TRP A 98 -0.58 -8.28 14.83
N ARG A 99 -0.98 -8.57 16.07
CA ARG A 99 -0.46 -7.87 17.25
C ARG A 99 0.84 -8.50 17.76
N ASN A 100 1.92 -7.70 17.68
CA ASN A 100 3.19 -7.67 18.44
C ASN A 100 4.26 -8.75 18.24
N GLY A 101 5.51 -8.30 18.02
CA GLY A 101 6.76 -8.99 18.40
C GLY A 101 7.59 -9.56 17.26
N THR A 102 8.68 -8.85 16.90
CA THR A 102 9.84 -9.26 16.07
C THR A 102 9.55 -10.07 14.80
N ARG A 103 9.84 -9.45 13.65
CA ARG A 103 10.07 -10.15 12.37
C ARG A 103 11.08 -11.29 12.53
#